data_AF-A0A7S1F4L4-F1
#
_entry.id   AF-A0A7S1F4L4-F1
#
_cell.length_a   1.000
_cell.length_b   1.000
_cell.length_c   1.000
_cell.angle_alpha   90.00
_cell.angle_beta   90.00
_cell.angle_gamma   90.00
#
_symmetry.space_group_name_H-M   'P 1'
#
loop_
_entity.id
_entity.type
_entity.pdbx_description
1 polymer ?
#
loop_
_entity_poly.entity_id
_entity_poly.type
_entity_poly.pdbx_seq_one_letter_code
_entity_poly.pdbx_strand_id
1 'polypeptide(L)'
;AGLYFLALVHGSLHFPEQEVTGRCLRHYVRAGRGCIETNGLESSENGDMKLGGQGHQTKTTYEPVAWLSDKQGGQCTLLWCSGTERGILRHCSAIGHPLVGDVDVRDGVAERRVFLHAYQATFREPATQRWFRVTSPMPSDFGSLLASKAECVLPKRSAVL
;
A
#
# COMPACT_ATOMS: atom_id res chain seq x y z
N ALA A 1 15.62 -9.85 4.50
CA ALA A 1 14.70 -10.28 3.43
C ALA A 1 13.76 -9.14 3.11
N GLY A 2 13.28 -9.02 1.88
CA GLY A 2 12.33 -8.00 1.46
C GLY A 2 11.22 -8.62 0.65
N LEU A 3 9.96 -8.32 0.99
CA LEU A 3 8.79 -8.71 0.24
C LEU A 3 8.15 -7.43 -0.31
N TYR A 4 7.96 -7.40 -1.62
CA TYR A 4 7.42 -6.26 -2.34
C TYR A 4 6.12 -6.64 -3.02
N PHE A 5 5.17 -5.73 -2.91
CA PHE A 5 3.83 -5.89 -3.43
C PHE A 5 3.51 -4.81 -4.46
N LEU A 6 2.69 -5.16 -5.43
CA LEU A 6 1.97 -4.20 -6.24
C LEU A 6 0.55 -4.09 -5.68
N ALA A 7 0.17 -2.89 -5.27
CA ALA A 7 -1.14 -2.61 -4.69
C ALA A 7 -1.87 -1.59 -5.57
N LEU A 8 -3.14 -1.85 -5.89
CA LEU A 8 -4.00 -0.88 -6.54
C LEU A 8 -4.93 -0.25 -5.48
N VAL A 9 -4.88 1.07 -5.34
CA VAL A 9 -5.70 1.81 -4.37
C VAL A 9 -6.67 2.76 -5.05
N HIS A 10 -7.79 3.06 -4.40
CA HIS A 10 -8.73 4.08 -4.85
C HIS A 10 -8.17 5.50 -4.65
N GLY A 11 -8.54 6.40 -5.55
CA GLY A 11 -8.13 7.80 -5.55
C GLY A 11 -6.72 8.03 -6.07
N SER A 12 -6.34 9.32 -6.13
CA SER A 12 -5.00 9.78 -6.50
C SER A 12 -4.14 9.95 -5.25
N LEU A 13 -3.39 8.90 -4.88
CA LEU A 13 -2.49 8.94 -3.74
C LEU A 13 -1.20 9.66 -4.13
N HIS A 14 -0.99 10.84 -3.55
CA HIS A 14 0.24 11.60 -3.64
C HIS A 14 1.09 11.45 -2.37
N PHE A 15 2.34 11.89 -2.42
CA PHE A 15 3.12 12.03 -1.20
C PHE A 15 2.55 13.15 -0.33
N PRO A 16 2.50 12.97 0.99
CA PRO A 16 2.04 14.02 1.88
C PRO A 16 3.07 15.16 1.86
N GLU A 17 2.61 16.41 1.72
CA GLU A 17 3.48 17.61 1.71
C GLU A 17 4.16 17.82 3.07
N GLN A 18 3.48 17.43 4.15
CA GLN A 18 3.96 17.49 5.52
C GLN A 18 3.67 16.17 6.23
N GLU A 19 4.45 15.84 7.25
CA GLU A 19 4.19 14.67 8.07
C GLU A 19 2.83 14.78 8.77
N VAL A 20 1.94 13.85 8.44
CA VAL A 20 0.61 13.74 9.04
C VAL A 20 0.68 12.75 10.19
N THR A 21 0.70 13.26 11.41
CA THR A 21 0.59 12.43 12.62
C THR A 21 -0.85 12.47 13.13
N GLY A 22 -1.58 11.38 12.91
CA GLY A 22 -2.90 11.16 13.50
C GLY A 22 -2.81 10.49 14.87
N ARG A 23 -3.97 10.24 15.49
CA ARG A 23 -4.04 9.50 16.77
C ARG A 23 -3.40 8.11 16.64
N CYS A 24 -3.77 7.34 15.63
CA CYS A 24 -3.38 5.92 15.51
C CYS A 24 -2.32 5.62 14.44
N LEU A 25 -1.97 6.60 13.60
CA LEU A 25 -1.04 6.41 12.50
C LEU A 25 -0.20 7.65 12.23
N ARG A 26 0.95 7.45 11.61
CA ARG A 26 1.82 8.49 11.09
C ARG A 26 2.06 8.24 9.60
N HIS A 27 1.85 9.26 8.79
CA HIS A 27 2.03 9.23 7.34
C HIS A 27 3.01 10.32 6.92
N TYR A 28 4.15 9.92 6.35
CA TYR A 28 5.28 10.82 6.08
C TYR A 28 6.09 10.36 4.87
N VAL A 29 7.02 11.20 4.40
CA VAL A 29 7.98 10.85 3.35
C VAL A 29 9.36 10.64 3.97
N ARG A 30 10.02 9.54 3.65
CA ARG A 30 11.41 9.27 4.05
C ARG A 30 12.18 8.67 2.88
N ALA A 31 13.34 9.26 2.59
CA ALA A 31 14.21 8.84 1.48
C ALA A 31 13.45 8.72 0.14
N GLY A 32 12.57 9.68 -0.17
CA GLY A 32 11.80 9.71 -1.42
C GLY A 32 10.64 8.70 -1.50
N ARG A 33 10.30 8.01 -0.40
CA ARG A 33 9.18 7.06 -0.33
C ARG A 33 8.16 7.45 0.72
N GLY A 34 6.89 7.16 0.43
CA GLY A 34 5.82 7.27 1.41
C GLY A 34 5.98 6.20 2.48
N CYS A 35 5.75 6.57 3.74
CA CYS A 35 5.83 5.70 4.90
C CYS A 35 4.57 5.87 5.73
N ILE A 36 3.96 4.75 6.12
CA ILE A 36 2.80 4.70 7.00
C ILE A 36 3.14 3.75 8.15
N GLU A 37 3.03 4.24 9.38
CA GLU A 37 3.36 3.50 10.59
C GLU A 37 2.20 3.62 11.59
N THR A 38 1.88 2.52 12.28
CA THR A 38 0.97 2.58 13.43
C THR A 38 1.69 3.17 14.63
N ASN A 39 1.06 4.16 15.26
CA ASN A 39 1.44 4.59 16.60
C ASN A 39 0.94 3.47 17.53
N GLY A 40 1.82 2.79 18.28
CA GLY A 40 1.51 1.59 19.09
C GLY A 40 0.49 1.81 20.21
N LEU A 41 -0.76 2.10 19.87
CA LEU A 41 -1.88 2.32 20.76
C LEU A 41 -2.79 1.09 20.74
N GLU A 42 -2.93 0.42 21.89
CA GLU A 42 -3.88 -0.67 22.09
C GLU A 42 -5.28 -0.12 22.40
N SER A 43 -6.32 -0.78 21.89
CA SER A 43 -7.68 -0.62 22.39
C SER A 43 -7.86 -1.52 23.61
N SER A 44 -8.11 -0.92 24.77
CA SER A 44 -8.55 -1.65 25.97
C SER A 44 -10.04 -1.96 25.84
N GLU A 45 -10.48 -3.14 26.29
CA GLU A 45 -11.88 -3.62 26.26
C GLU A 45 -12.87 -2.73 27.06
N ASN A 46 -12.40 -1.65 27.70
CA ASN A 46 -13.22 -0.70 28.48
C ASN A 46 -13.20 0.76 27.99
N GLY A 47 -12.82 1.04 26.75
CA GLY A 47 -12.99 2.37 26.14
C GLY A 47 -11.98 3.47 26.57
N ASP A 48 -11.09 3.19 27.51
CA ASP A 48 -9.98 4.08 27.88
C ASP A 48 -8.70 3.77 27.07
N MET A 49 -8.24 4.76 26.29
CA MET A 49 -6.98 4.70 25.54
C MET A 49 -5.79 4.97 26.47
N LYS A 50 -4.95 3.96 26.75
CA LYS A 50 -3.67 4.13 27.45
C LYS A 50 -2.51 4.25 26.48
N LEU A 51 -1.64 5.24 26.72
CA LEU A 51 -0.32 5.33 26.10
C LEU A 51 0.57 4.25 26.73
N GLY A 52 1.00 3.25 25.95
CA GLY A 52 2.06 2.32 26.38
C GLY A 52 1.79 0.81 26.25
N GLY A 53 1.02 0.36 25.25
CA GLY A 53 0.92 -1.07 24.92
C GLY A 53 1.98 -1.50 23.89
N GLN A 54 2.45 -2.75 23.98
CA GLN A 54 3.26 -3.42 22.94
C GLN A 54 2.42 -3.73 21.68
N GLY A 55 1.69 -2.75 21.15
CA GLY A 55 0.99 -2.90 19.89
C GLY A 55 1.99 -3.24 18.79
N HIS A 56 1.71 -4.28 17.99
CA HIS A 56 2.56 -4.67 16.87
C HIS A 56 2.72 -3.49 15.91
N GLN A 57 3.85 -2.79 16.00
CA GLN A 57 4.19 -1.69 15.11
C GLN A 57 4.35 -2.26 13.71
N THR A 58 3.39 -2.00 12.83
CA THR A 58 3.49 -2.36 11.43
C THR A 58 3.91 -1.13 10.66
N LYS A 59 4.89 -1.30 9.77
CA LYS A 59 5.35 -0.27 8.85
C LYS A 59 5.02 -0.70 7.42
N THR A 60 4.40 0.20 6.68
CA THR A 60 4.28 0.10 5.23
C THR A 60 5.09 1.21 4.60
N THR A 61 5.92 0.85 3.61
CA THR A 61 6.53 1.83 2.73
C THR A 61 5.93 1.68 1.34
N TYR A 62 5.72 2.78 0.63
CA TYR A 62 5.11 2.76 -0.69
C TYR A 62 5.72 3.83 -1.61
N GLU A 63 5.62 3.57 -2.91
CA GLU A 63 6.01 4.46 -3.98
C GLU A 63 4.91 4.43 -5.06
N PRO A 64 4.27 5.57 -5.41
CA PRO A 64 3.35 5.64 -6.52
C PRO A 64 4.07 5.33 -7.83
N VAL A 65 3.55 4.35 -8.57
CA VAL A 65 4.07 3.89 -9.87
C VAL A 65 3.30 4.53 -11.02
N ALA A 66 1.98 4.66 -10.87
CA ALA A 66 1.08 5.24 -11.87
C ALA A 66 -0.19 5.78 -11.21
N TRP A 67 -0.72 6.90 -11.72
CA TRP A 67 -2.09 7.32 -11.46
C TRP A 67 -2.93 6.99 -12.69
N LEU A 68 -4.06 6.34 -12.45
CA LEU A 68 -4.93 5.77 -13.47
C LEU A 68 -6.31 6.38 -13.32
N SER A 69 -6.92 6.73 -14.44
CA SER A 69 -8.31 7.18 -14.49
C SER A 69 -9.13 6.24 -15.35
N ASP A 70 -10.34 5.96 -14.88
CA ASP A 70 -11.37 5.26 -15.66
C ASP A 70 -12.15 6.27 -16.52
N LYS A 71 -12.75 5.80 -17.61
CA LYS A 71 -13.66 6.55 -18.48
C LYS A 71 -14.86 7.11 -17.73
N GLN A 72 -15.20 6.52 -16.59
CA GLN A 72 -16.28 6.98 -15.71
C GLN A 72 -15.81 8.02 -14.67
N GLY A 73 -14.55 8.47 -14.74
CA GLY A 73 -13.97 9.47 -13.83
C GLY A 73 -13.43 8.90 -12.51
N GLY A 74 -13.49 7.58 -12.32
CA GLY A 74 -12.90 6.91 -11.16
C GLY A 74 -11.36 6.97 -11.20
N GLN A 75 -10.73 7.42 -10.11
CA GLN A 75 -9.27 7.48 -10.00
C GLN A 75 -8.73 6.31 -9.20
N CYS A 76 -7.58 5.78 -9.60
CA CYS A 76 -6.84 4.76 -8.88
C CYS A 76 -5.34 5.05 -8.93
N THR A 77 -4.59 4.55 -7.95
CA THR A 77 -3.13 4.64 -7.94
C THR A 77 -2.52 3.26 -7.83
N LEU A 78 -1.58 2.94 -8.71
CA LEU A 78 -0.75 1.75 -8.60
C LEU A 78 0.45 2.07 -7.71
N LEU A 79 0.65 1.27 -6.66
CA LEU A 79 1.71 1.44 -5.68
C LEU A 79 2.68 0.27 -5.71
N TRP A 80 3.97 0.57 -5.57
CA TRP A 80 4.99 -0.38 -5.16
C TRP A 80 5.15 -0.29 -3.66
N CYS A 81 4.72 -1.33 -2.94
CA CYS A 81 4.71 -1.35 -1.48
C CYS A 81 5.68 -2.39 -0.89
N SER A 82 6.09 -2.19 0.35
CA SER A 82 6.64 -3.23 1.20
C SER A 82 6.08 -3.12 2.62
N GLY A 83 5.94 -4.25 3.30
CA GLY A 83 5.26 -4.37 4.59
C GLY A 83 4.57 -5.73 4.69
N THR A 84 3.72 -5.89 5.70
CA THR A 84 2.82 -7.06 5.76
C THR A 84 1.57 -6.80 4.94
N GLU A 85 0.97 -7.83 4.35
CA GLU A 85 -0.27 -7.73 3.57
C GLU A 85 -1.38 -7.01 4.36
N ARG A 86 -1.68 -7.49 5.57
CA ARG A 86 -2.66 -6.87 6.47
C ARG A 86 -2.26 -5.47 6.92
N GLY A 87 -0.96 -5.17 6.98
CA GLY A 87 -0.44 -3.84 7.26
C GLY A 87 -0.74 -2.87 6.11
N ILE A 88 -0.42 -3.26 4.87
CA ILE A 88 -0.71 -2.49 3.65
C ILE A 88 -2.20 -2.19 3.55
N LEU A 89 -3.05 -3.21 3.67
CA LEU A 89 -4.52 -3.07 3.64
C LEU A 89 -5.02 -2.02 4.64
N ARG A 90 -4.71 -2.21 5.93
CA ARG A 90 -5.16 -1.29 6.99
C ARG A 90 -4.61 0.11 6.82
N HIS A 91 -3.34 0.25 6.48
CA HIS A 91 -2.70 1.55 6.32
C HIS A 91 -3.30 2.34 5.16
N CYS A 92 -3.48 1.70 4.00
CA CYS A 92 -4.08 2.32 2.82
C CYS A 92 -5.52 2.78 3.10
N SER A 93 -6.34 1.93 3.72
CA SER A 93 -7.70 2.31 4.15
C SER A 93 -7.67 3.48 5.16
N ALA A 94 -6.78 3.45 6.15
CA ALA A 94 -6.71 4.47 7.19
C ALA A 94 -6.26 5.86 6.68
N ILE A 95 -5.51 5.94 5.58
CA ILE A 95 -5.17 7.22 4.92
C ILE A 95 -6.22 7.65 3.87
N GLY A 96 -7.36 6.96 3.78
CA GLY A 96 -8.44 7.29 2.85
C GLY A 96 -8.27 6.73 1.43
N HIS A 97 -7.31 5.84 1.22
CA HIS A 97 -7.02 5.21 -0.08
C HIS A 97 -7.10 3.68 0.04
N PRO A 98 -8.29 3.11 0.30
CA PRO A 98 -8.46 1.67 0.41
C PRO A 98 -8.08 0.95 -0.88
N LEU A 99 -7.72 -0.33 -0.77
CA LEU A 99 -7.38 -1.12 -1.94
C LEU A 99 -8.61 -1.36 -2.80
N VAL A 100 -8.39 -1.42 -4.11
CA VAL A 100 -9.41 -1.81 -5.08
C VAL A 100 -9.80 -3.27 -4.82
N GLY A 101 -11.09 -3.51 -4.63
CA GLY A 101 -11.66 -4.81 -4.20
C GLY A 101 -11.63 -5.10 -2.70
N ASP A 102 -11.27 -4.12 -1.87
CA ASP A 102 -11.42 -4.19 -0.40
C ASP A 102 -12.87 -3.86 -0.02
N VAL A 103 -13.65 -4.89 0.30
CA VAL A 103 -15.13 -4.89 0.29
C VAL A 103 -15.79 -4.06 1.39
N ASP A 104 -15.04 -3.54 2.36
CA ASP A 104 -15.57 -2.67 3.42
C ASP A 104 -15.85 -1.22 2.97
N VAL A 105 -15.65 -0.91 1.68
CA VAL A 105 -15.89 0.43 1.09
C VAL A 105 -17.15 0.42 0.23
N ARG A 106 -18.29 0.48 0.93
CA ARG A 106 -19.61 1.10 0.61
C ARG A 106 -20.32 0.97 -0.75
N ASP A 107 -19.74 0.51 -1.86
CA ASP A 107 -20.32 0.79 -3.19
C ASP A 107 -20.73 -0.43 -4.04
N GLY A 108 -21.13 -1.55 -3.43
CA GLY A 108 -22.03 -2.54 -4.04
C GLY A 108 -21.54 -3.28 -5.31
N VAL A 109 -20.35 -2.99 -5.82
CA VAL A 109 -19.70 -3.71 -6.92
C VAL A 109 -18.62 -4.59 -6.32
N ALA A 110 -18.97 -5.85 -6.07
CA ALA A 110 -18.04 -6.85 -5.57
C ALA A 110 -17.01 -7.19 -6.66
N GLU A 111 -15.88 -6.50 -6.67
CA GLU A 111 -14.68 -7.09 -7.26
C GLU A 111 -14.31 -8.35 -6.46
N ARG A 112 -14.08 -9.46 -7.16
CA ARG A 112 -13.97 -10.80 -6.55
C ARG A 112 -12.79 -10.98 -5.58
N ARG A 113 -11.84 -10.05 -5.56
CA ARG A 113 -10.67 -10.08 -4.67
C ARG A 113 -10.04 -8.70 -4.53
N VAL A 114 -9.27 -8.54 -3.45
CA VAL A 114 -8.35 -7.40 -3.25
C VAL A 114 -7.25 -7.42 -4.30
N PHE A 115 -6.97 -6.27 -4.93
CA PHE A 115 -5.87 -6.09 -5.88
C PHE A 115 -4.55 -5.78 -5.17
N LEU A 116 -4.02 -6.81 -4.49
CA LEU A 116 -2.70 -6.82 -3.85
C LEU A 116 -1.90 -8.04 -4.33
N HIS A 117 -0.78 -7.81 -5.02
CA HIS A 117 0.02 -8.88 -5.64
C HIS A 117 1.44 -8.91 -5.07
N ALA A 118 1.85 -10.04 -4.50
CA ALA A 118 3.24 -10.27 -4.05
C ALA A 118 4.16 -10.44 -5.27
N TYR A 119 4.67 -9.32 -5.79
CA TYR A 119 5.44 -9.28 -7.03
C TYR A 119 6.87 -9.79 -6.86
N GLN A 120 7.55 -9.48 -5.75
CA GLN A 120 8.95 -9.83 -5.58
C GLN A 120 9.27 -10.21 -4.14
N ALA A 121 10.00 -11.30 -3.97
CA ALA A 121 10.61 -11.66 -2.69
C ALA A 121 12.14 -11.75 -2.83
N THR A 122 12.84 -11.22 -1.84
CA THR A 122 14.30 -11.31 -1.72
C THR A 122 14.64 -11.89 -0.35
N PHE A 123 15.34 -13.02 -0.29
CA PHE A 123 15.70 -13.68 0.97
C PHE A 123 17.07 -14.34 0.88
N ARG A 124 17.64 -14.69 2.03
CA ARG A 124 18.85 -15.54 2.09
C ARG A 124 18.42 -16.99 2.14
N GLU A 125 18.93 -17.80 1.22
CA GLU A 125 18.71 -19.24 1.25
C GLU A 125 19.35 -19.81 2.53
N PRO A 126 18.63 -20.61 3.34
CA PRO A 126 19.15 -21.12 4.60
C PRO A 126 20.44 -21.94 4.44
N ALA A 127 20.52 -22.77 3.40
CA ALA A 127 21.63 -23.67 3.17
C ALA A 127 22.90 -22.97 2.66
N THR A 128 22.79 -22.13 1.63
CA THR A 128 23.97 -21.52 0.98
C THR A 128 24.27 -20.09 1.45
N GLN A 129 23.37 -19.48 2.23
CA GLN A 129 23.42 -18.08 2.65
C GLN A 129 23.48 -17.06 1.48
N ARG A 130 23.26 -17.51 0.24
CA ARG A 130 23.21 -16.65 -0.93
C ARG A 130 21.90 -15.87 -0.97
N TRP A 131 21.99 -14.66 -1.52
CA TRP A 131 20.80 -13.86 -1.78
C TRP A 131 20.07 -14.39 -3.01
N PHE A 132 18.81 -14.75 -2.81
CA PHE A 132 17.88 -15.07 -3.89
C PHE A 132 16.87 -13.97 -4.06
N ARG A 133 16.54 -13.68 -5.32
CA ARG A 133 15.44 -12.80 -5.73
C ARG A 133 14.54 -13.61 -6.64
N VAL A 134 13.27 -13.70 -6.28
CA VAL A 134 12.23 -14.33 -7.08
C VAL A 134 11.15 -13.31 -7.38
N THR A 135 10.58 -13.38 -8.57
CA THR A 135 9.49 -12.52 -9.01
C THR A 135 8.31 -13.37 -9.46
N SER A 136 7.11 -12.94 -9.10
CA SER A 136 5.86 -13.55 -9.57
C SER A 136 5.26 -12.66 -10.67
N PRO A 137 5.05 -13.18 -11.90
CA PRO A 137 4.48 -12.39 -12.98
C PRO A 137 3.10 -11.85 -12.58
N MET A 138 2.73 -10.71 -13.17
CA MET A 138 1.44 -10.08 -12.88
C MET A 138 0.28 -11.00 -13.30
N PRO A 139 -0.71 -11.24 -12.44
CA PRO A 139 -1.90 -12.01 -12.78
C PRO A 139 -2.67 -11.36 -13.94
N SER A 140 -3.25 -12.19 -14.82
CA SER A 140 -3.93 -11.73 -16.05
C SER A 140 -5.13 -10.82 -15.76
N ASP A 141 -5.85 -11.06 -14.67
CA ASP A 141 -6.96 -10.23 -14.21
C ASP A 141 -6.50 -8.86 -13.71
N PHE A 142 -5.36 -8.80 -13.01
CA PHE A 142 -4.73 -7.53 -12.62
C PHE A 142 -4.33 -6.73 -13.86
N GLY A 143 -3.65 -7.37 -14.82
CA GLY A 143 -3.26 -6.73 -16.07
C GLY A 143 -4.46 -6.20 -16.87
N SER A 144 -5.55 -6.97 -16.93
CA SER A 144 -6.78 -6.59 -17.62
C SER A 144 -7.46 -5.38 -16.97
N LEU A 145 -7.47 -5.31 -15.63
CA LEU A 145 -8.00 -4.16 -14.89
C LEU A 145 -7.15 -2.89 -15.11
N LEU A 146 -5.82 -3.02 -15.13
CA LEU A 146 -4.95 -1.89 -15.44
C LEU A 146 -5.17 -1.39 -16.87
N ALA A 147 -5.32 -2.31 -17.83
CA ALA A 147 -5.57 -1.98 -19.22
C ALA A 147 -6.93 -1.29 -19.45
N SER A 148 -7.95 -1.59 -18.63
CA SER A 148 -9.24 -0.90 -18.73
C SER A 148 -9.21 0.53 -18.17
N LYS A 149 -8.33 0.83 -17.21
CA LYS A 149 -8.13 2.15 -16.58
C LYS A 149 -7.08 3.00 -17.32
N ALA A 150 -7.18 3.04 -18.65
CA ALA A 150 -6.10 3.40 -19.58
C ALA A 150 -5.64 4.87 -19.60
N GLU A 151 -6.32 5.80 -18.92
CA GLU A 151 -5.81 7.16 -18.79
C GLU A 151 -4.75 7.20 -17.69
N CYS A 152 -3.53 6.83 -18.08
CA CYS A 152 -2.38 6.76 -17.20
C CYS A 152 -1.61 8.08 -17.20
N VAL A 153 -1.53 8.72 -16.04
CA VAL A 153 -0.61 9.82 -15.77
C VAL A 153 0.55 9.27 -14.95
N LEU A 154 1.76 9.35 -15.50
CA LEU A 154 2.96 8.89 -14.80
C LEU A 154 3.40 9.92 -13.74
N PRO A 155 3.95 9.47 -12.59
CA PRO A 155 4.73 10.30 -11.69
C PRO A 155 5.76 11.12 -12.43
N LYS A 156 5.64 12.45 -12.33
CA LYS A 156 6.78 13.34 -12.58
C LYS A 156 7.84 12.93 -11.57
N ARG A 157 8.80 12.11 -12.01
CA ARG A 157 10.01 11.82 -11.24
C ARG A 157 10.72 13.15 -11.04
N SER A 158 10.67 13.69 -9.82
CA SER A 158 11.68 14.66 -9.40
C SER A 158 13.01 13.93 -9.45
N ALA A 159 13.78 14.16 -10.51
CA ALA A 159 15.17 13.75 -10.60
C ALA A 159 15.91 14.44 -9.45
N VAL A 160 16.05 13.75 -8.32
CA VAL A 160 17.04 14.09 -7.31
C VAL A 160 18.30 13.33 -7.72
N LEU A 161 19.16 14.05 -8.45
CA LEU A 161 20.58 13.72 -8.64
C LEU A 161 21.31 13.83 -7.31
#